data_AF-A0A1Q7RVQ9-F1
#
_entry.id   AF-A0A1Q7RVQ9-F1
#
_cell.length_a   1.000
_cell.length_b   1.000
_cell.length_c   1.000
_cell.angle_alpha   90.00
_cell.angle_beta   90.00
_cell.angle_gamma   90.00
#
_symmetry.space_group_name_H-M   'P 1'
#
loop_
_entity.id
_entity.type
_entity.pdbx_description
1 polymer ?
#
loop_
_entity_poly.entity_id
_entity_poly.type
_entity_poly.pdbx_seq_one_letter_code
_entity_poly.pdbx_strand_id
1 'polypeptide(L)'
;MAEKLIRSLIYGEHETPKKSRPWQQALKVPVTIGLVLIFIGGLVYKFANFREEGRVRLLIEAIRNAQYDVAYQNWDADARYTMNDFLQDWGKDGYYTKGMHDARVTDSNGKGSSVVVYVTIDSLKYPVALRVDKETLKISFSPISKYPSP
;
A
#
# COMPACT_ATOMS: atom_id res chain seq x y z
N MET A 1 45.63 57.48 -28.53
CA MET A 1 44.35 56.81 -28.17
C MET A 1 44.26 55.36 -28.63
N ALA A 2 44.88 54.96 -29.75
CA ALA A 2 44.87 53.57 -30.23
C ALA A 2 45.56 52.54 -29.30
N GLU A 3 46.65 52.90 -28.62
CA GLU A 3 47.35 51.98 -27.69
C GLU A 3 46.50 51.53 -26.50
N LYS A 4 45.61 52.39 -25.97
CA LYS A 4 44.72 52.01 -24.87
C LYS A 4 43.67 50.99 -25.31
N LEU A 5 43.17 51.10 -26.54
CA LEU A 5 42.20 50.16 -27.12
C LEU A 5 42.83 48.80 -27.41
N ILE A 6 44.06 48.79 -27.91
CA ILE A 6 44.78 47.53 -28.19
C ILE A 6 45.12 46.81 -26.88
N ARG A 7 45.52 47.55 -25.83
CA ARG A 7 45.84 46.97 -24.53
C ARG A 7 44.62 46.35 -23.83
N SER A 8 43.44 46.96 -23.95
CA SER A 8 42.20 46.42 -23.36
C SER A 8 41.64 45.21 -24.11
N LEU A 9 41.95 45.05 -25.39
CA LEU A 9 41.57 43.87 -26.17
C LEU A 9 42.44 42.64 -25.82
N ILE A 10 43.72 42.88 -25.52
CA ILE A 10 44.69 41.81 -25.22
C ILE A 10 44.64 41.42 -23.72
N TYR A 11 44.42 42.38 -22.82
CA TYR A 11 44.38 42.17 -21.36
C TYR A 11 43.00 42.32 -20.74
N GLY A 12 41.94 42.48 -21.54
CA GLY A 12 40.58 42.39 -21.03
C GLY A 12 40.39 41.04 -20.35
N GLU A 13 39.83 41.04 -19.15
CA GLU A 13 39.40 39.82 -18.47
C GLU A 13 38.34 39.14 -19.35
N HIS A 14 38.78 38.34 -20.30
CA HIS A 14 37.91 37.47 -21.07
C HIS A 14 37.44 36.40 -20.09
N GLU A 15 36.17 36.46 -19.68
CA GLU A 15 35.56 35.38 -18.92
C GLU A 15 35.79 34.09 -19.71
N THR A 16 36.64 33.20 -19.18
CA THR A 16 36.95 31.94 -19.84
C THR A 16 35.64 31.18 -20.05
N PRO A 17 35.30 30.75 -21.28
CA PRO A 17 34.04 30.07 -21.53
C PRO A 17 33.97 28.86 -20.59
N LYS A 18 32.93 28.82 -19.75
CA LYS A 18 32.71 27.74 -18.78
C LYS A 18 32.85 26.41 -19.53
N LYS A 19 33.85 25.61 -19.16
CA LYS A 19 34.12 24.30 -19.77
C LYS A 19 32.80 23.52 -19.84
N SER A 20 32.33 23.25 -21.06
CA SER A 20 31.07 22.54 -21.26
C SER A 20 31.17 21.19 -20.54
N ARG A 21 30.22 20.93 -19.64
CA ARG A 21 30.18 19.63 -18.97
C ARG A 21 29.98 18.57 -20.06
N PRO A 22 30.78 17.49 -20.09
CA PRO A 22 30.53 16.40 -21.03
C PRO A 22 29.09 15.92 -20.83
N TRP A 23 28.38 15.69 -21.93
CA TRP A 23 26.95 15.39 -21.94
C TRP A 23 26.57 14.25 -20.97
N GLN A 24 27.46 13.28 -20.76
CA GLN A 24 27.30 12.23 -19.75
C GLN A 24 27.21 12.77 -18.31
N GLN A 25 28.00 13.77 -17.94
CA GLN A 25 27.91 14.42 -16.62
C GLN A 25 26.67 15.30 -16.49
N ALA A 26 26.19 15.90 -17.59
CA ALA A 26 24.94 16.65 -17.60
C ALA A 26 23.71 15.74 -17.41
N LEU A 27 23.75 14.50 -17.93
CA LEU A 27 22.66 13.52 -17.80
C LEU A 27 22.66 12.73 -16.49
N LYS A 28 23.80 12.62 -15.79
CA LYS A 28 23.87 11.88 -14.50
C LYS A 28 22.83 12.36 -13.49
N VAL A 29 22.71 13.68 -13.31
CA VAL A 29 21.80 14.26 -12.32
C VAL A 29 20.32 13.94 -12.62
N PRO A 30 19.77 14.23 -13.81
CA PRO A 30 18.36 13.93 -14.09
C PRO A 30 18.07 12.42 -14.10
N VAL A 31 19.00 11.57 -14.55
CA VAL A 31 18.82 10.11 -14.51
C VAL A 31 18.75 9.60 -13.07
N THR A 32 19.66 10.04 -12.21
CA THR A 32 19.63 9.67 -10.78
C THR A 32 18.34 10.12 -10.12
N ILE A 33 17.90 11.36 -10.36
CA ILE A 33 16.62 11.87 -9.83
C ILE A 33 15.45 11.00 -10.34
N GLY A 34 15.42 10.67 -11.63
CA GLY A 34 14.40 9.80 -12.21
C GLY A 34 14.32 8.43 -11.54
N LEU A 35 15.47 7.79 -11.31
CA LEU A 35 15.54 6.49 -10.62
C LEU A 35 15.06 6.60 -9.17
N VAL A 36 15.43 7.65 -8.46
CA VAL A 36 14.97 7.90 -7.07
C VAL A 36 13.45 8.08 -7.03
N LEU A 37 12.88 8.84 -7.96
CA LEU A 37 11.42 9.03 -8.02
C LEU A 37 10.68 7.74 -8.36
N ILE A 38 11.18 6.91 -9.27
CA ILE A 38 10.62 5.59 -9.57
C ILE A 38 10.66 4.71 -8.32
N PHE A 39 11.78 4.71 -7.61
CA PHE A 39 11.93 3.92 -6.39
C PHE A 39 10.95 4.36 -5.30
N ILE A 40 10.85 5.67 -5.03
CA ILE A 40 9.89 6.22 -4.07
C ILE A 40 8.45 5.92 -4.49
N GLY A 41 8.11 6.11 -5.77
CA GLY A 41 6.79 5.78 -6.31
C GLY A 41 6.45 4.30 -6.12
N GLY A 42 7.41 3.41 -6.35
CA GLY A 42 7.26 1.98 -6.10
C GLY A 42 7.00 1.65 -4.62
N LEU A 43 7.70 2.33 -3.70
CA LEU A 43 7.47 2.18 -2.26
C LEU A 43 6.09 2.69 -1.85
N VAL A 44 5.69 3.89 -2.30
CA VAL A 44 4.37 4.46 -2.02
C VAL A 44 3.27 3.53 -2.53
N TYR A 45 3.41 3.00 -3.75
CA TYR A 45 2.48 2.05 -4.31
C TYR A 45 2.40 0.76 -3.49
N LYS A 46 3.55 0.17 -3.14
CA LYS A 46 3.61 -1.09 -2.36
C LYS A 46 2.99 -0.96 -0.97
N PHE A 47 3.15 0.19 -0.31
CA PHE A 47 2.71 0.40 1.07
C PHE A 47 1.43 1.25 1.18
N ALA A 48 0.75 1.51 0.06
CA ALA A 48 -0.44 2.37 0.03
C ALA A 48 -1.58 1.89 0.96
N ASN A 49 -1.73 0.58 1.11
CA ASN A 49 -2.79 -0.05 1.91
C ASN A 49 -2.26 -0.74 3.19
N PHE A 50 -1.07 -0.36 3.64
CA PHE A 50 -0.39 -1.06 4.74
C PHE A 50 -1.21 -1.08 6.03
N ARG A 51 -1.92 0.02 6.32
CA ARG A 51 -2.75 0.16 7.52
C ARG A 51 -3.94 -0.80 7.49
N GLU A 52 -4.61 -0.89 6.34
CA GLU A 52 -5.81 -1.69 6.13
C GLU A 52 -5.48 -3.19 6.12
N GLU A 53 -4.41 -3.58 5.44
CA GLU A 53 -3.91 -4.96 5.51
C GLU A 53 -3.51 -5.34 6.94
N GLY A 54 -2.88 -4.42 7.68
CA GLY A 54 -2.54 -4.61 9.09
C GLY A 54 -3.76 -4.89 9.97
N ARG A 55 -4.88 -4.21 9.72
CA ARG A 55 -6.13 -4.42 10.47
C ARG A 55 -6.73 -5.80 10.22
N VAL A 56 -6.70 -6.25 8.98
CA VAL A 56 -7.14 -7.62 8.64
C VAL A 56 -6.21 -8.66 9.24
N ARG A 57 -4.88 -8.45 9.25
CA ARG A 57 -3.95 -9.35 9.94
C ARG A 57 -4.28 -9.46 11.43
N LEU A 58 -4.57 -8.35 12.10
CA LEU A 58 -4.98 -8.34 13.52
C LEU A 58 -6.31 -9.07 13.75
N LEU A 59 -7.28 -8.93 12.83
CA LEU A 59 -8.53 -9.68 12.88
C LEU A 59 -8.28 -11.20 12.83
N ILE A 60 -7.50 -11.65 11.84
CA ILE A 60 -7.18 -13.07 11.67
C ILE A 60 -6.40 -13.61 12.87
N GLU A 61 -5.46 -12.84 13.41
CA GLU A 61 -4.71 -13.21 14.61
C GLU A 61 -5.62 -13.32 15.85
N ALA A 62 -6.56 -12.38 16.03
CA ALA A 62 -7.54 -12.45 17.11
C ALA A 62 -8.44 -13.70 16.98
N ILE A 63 -8.90 -14.02 15.77
CA ILE A 63 -9.69 -15.23 15.50
C ILE A 63 -8.89 -16.49 15.82
N ARG A 64 -7.63 -16.57 15.38
CA ARG A 64 -6.72 -17.69 15.67
C ARG A 64 -6.51 -17.90 17.17
N ASN A 65 -6.44 -16.81 17.93
CA ASN A 65 -6.27 -16.83 19.38
C ASN A 65 -7.61 -16.94 20.15
N ALA A 66 -8.72 -17.23 19.46
CA ALA A 66 -10.07 -17.32 20.01
C ALA A 66 -10.54 -16.05 20.76
N GLN A 67 -9.99 -14.89 20.40
CA GLN A 67 -10.32 -13.58 20.96
C GLN A 67 -11.47 -12.94 20.16
N TYR A 68 -12.62 -13.62 20.10
CA TYR A 68 -13.74 -13.22 19.24
C TYR A 68 -14.36 -11.87 19.63
N ASP A 69 -14.38 -11.54 20.92
CA ASP A 69 -14.86 -10.23 21.40
C ASP A 69 -14.03 -9.07 20.82
N VAL A 70 -12.70 -9.23 20.80
CA VAL A 70 -11.76 -8.24 20.24
C VAL A 70 -11.92 -8.17 18.72
N ALA A 71 -12.06 -9.32 18.07
CA ALA A 71 -12.28 -9.40 16.63
C ALA A 71 -13.57 -8.68 16.23
N TYR A 72 -14.68 -8.99 16.90
CA TYR A 72 -16.00 -8.41 16.66
C TYR A 72 -16.06 -6.91 16.97
N GLN A 73 -15.37 -6.43 18.02
CA GLN A 73 -15.25 -5.00 18.29
C GLN A 73 -14.61 -4.21 17.14
N ASN A 74 -13.74 -4.85 16.34
CA ASN A 74 -13.14 -4.24 15.16
C ASN A 74 -13.96 -4.45 13.88
N TRP A 75 -15.00 -5.28 13.94
CA TRP A 75 -15.96 -5.45 12.88
C TRP A 75 -16.91 -4.25 12.79
N ASP A 76 -17.29 -3.89 11.58
CA ASP A 76 -18.36 -2.93 11.30
C ASP A 76 -19.70 -3.67 11.45
N ALA A 77 -20.04 -3.99 12.70
CA ALA A 77 -21.31 -4.61 13.03
C ALA A 77 -22.40 -3.55 12.81
N ASP A 78 -23.07 -3.61 11.66
CA ASP A 78 -24.35 -2.94 11.52
C ASP A 78 -25.36 -3.53 12.53
N ALA A 79 -26.51 -2.88 12.71
CA ALA A 79 -27.48 -3.32 13.72
C ALA A 79 -28.06 -4.74 13.46
N ARG A 80 -27.80 -5.35 12.30
CA ARG A 80 -28.31 -6.67 11.90
C ARG A 80 -27.27 -7.76 12.04
N TYR A 81 -25.98 -7.43 11.99
CA TYR A 81 -24.90 -8.38 12.13
C TYR A 81 -24.48 -8.49 13.60
N THR A 82 -24.90 -9.56 14.26
CA THR A 82 -24.69 -9.76 15.69
C THR A 82 -23.43 -10.57 15.99
N MET A 83 -23.06 -10.64 17.27
CA MET A 83 -21.98 -11.51 17.73
C MET A 83 -22.24 -12.99 17.37
N ASN A 84 -23.50 -13.44 17.41
CA ASN A 84 -23.81 -14.82 17.05
C ASN A 84 -23.56 -15.09 15.57
N ASP A 85 -23.90 -14.14 14.69
CA ASP A 85 -23.60 -14.23 13.26
C ASP A 85 -22.08 -14.24 13.04
N PHE A 86 -21.36 -13.38 13.77
CA PHE A 86 -19.90 -13.37 13.74
C PHE A 86 -19.30 -14.70 14.17
N LEU A 87 -19.81 -15.35 15.22
CA LEU A 87 -19.34 -16.67 15.65
C LEU A 87 -19.73 -17.78 14.68
N GLN A 88 -20.87 -17.65 13.98
CA GLN A 88 -21.25 -18.59 12.93
C GLN A 88 -20.30 -18.52 11.73
N ASP A 89 -19.79 -17.33 11.41
CA ASP A 89 -18.84 -17.13 10.32
C ASP A 89 -17.39 -17.43 10.73
N TRP A 90 -16.96 -16.91 11.89
CA TRP A 90 -15.56 -16.81 12.31
C TRP A 90 -15.24 -17.49 13.64
N GLY A 91 -16.22 -18.09 14.33
CA GLY A 91 -16.01 -18.82 15.57
C GLY A 91 -15.16 -20.09 15.34
N LYS A 92 -14.88 -20.87 16.38
CA LYS A 92 -13.98 -22.04 16.26
C LYS A 92 -14.40 -23.03 15.17
N ASP A 93 -15.69 -23.28 15.06
CA ASP A 93 -16.29 -24.17 14.07
C ASP A 93 -17.13 -23.40 13.02
N GLY A 94 -16.85 -22.10 12.88
CA GLY A 94 -17.53 -21.20 11.96
C GLY A 94 -17.22 -21.51 10.48
N TYR A 95 -18.02 -20.95 9.58
CA TYR A 95 -17.92 -21.24 8.14
C TYR A 95 -16.50 -21.04 7.56
N TYR A 96 -15.85 -19.92 7.88
CA TYR A 96 -14.53 -19.57 7.32
C TYR A 96 -13.35 -20.22 8.06
N THR A 97 -13.55 -20.67 9.29
CA THR A 97 -12.50 -21.16 10.20
C THR A 97 -12.52 -22.68 10.36
N LYS A 98 -13.62 -23.33 9.98
CA LYS A 98 -13.72 -24.79 10.01
C LYS A 98 -12.63 -25.42 9.12
N GLY A 99 -11.73 -26.14 9.76
CA GLY A 99 -10.58 -26.77 9.08
C GLY A 99 -9.48 -25.80 8.65
N MET A 100 -9.51 -24.55 9.11
CA MET A 100 -8.45 -23.57 8.86
C MET A 100 -7.21 -23.92 9.68
N HIS A 101 -6.07 -24.10 9.02
CA HIS A 101 -4.76 -24.18 9.68
C HIS A 101 -3.93 -22.92 9.42
N ASP A 102 -4.10 -22.28 8.26
CA ASP A 102 -3.45 -21.01 7.93
C ASP A 102 -4.41 -20.04 7.23
N ALA A 103 -4.20 -18.76 7.53
CA ALA A 103 -4.92 -17.66 6.90
C ALA A 103 -4.00 -16.45 6.78
N ARG A 104 -3.92 -15.88 5.57
CA ARG A 104 -3.00 -14.78 5.29
C ARG A 104 -3.57 -13.80 4.27
N VAL A 105 -3.22 -12.53 4.45
CA VAL A 105 -3.50 -11.48 3.47
C VAL A 105 -2.62 -11.71 2.24
N THR A 106 -3.23 -11.82 1.07
CA THR A 106 -2.54 -12.11 -0.20
C THR A 106 -2.60 -11.00 -1.22
N ASP A 107 -3.63 -10.15 -1.18
CA ASP A 107 -3.81 -9.04 -2.12
C ASP A 107 -4.66 -7.94 -1.46
N SER A 108 -4.53 -6.71 -1.94
CA SER A 108 -5.37 -5.59 -1.51
C SER A 108 -5.58 -4.59 -2.64
N ASN A 109 -6.78 -4.01 -2.72
CA ASN A 109 -7.15 -3.08 -3.77
C ASN A 109 -7.94 -1.91 -3.21
N GLY A 110 -7.44 -0.69 -3.43
CA GLY A 110 -8.15 0.53 -3.05
C GLY A 110 -9.43 0.72 -3.87
N LYS A 111 -10.55 1.00 -3.19
CA LYS A 111 -11.88 1.25 -3.76
C LYS A 111 -12.53 2.45 -3.06
N GLY A 112 -12.34 3.64 -3.64
CA GLY A 112 -12.88 4.88 -3.09
C GLY A 112 -12.40 5.13 -1.65
N SER A 113 -13.35 5.24 -0.73
CA SER A 113 -13.14 5.42 0.73
C SER A 113 -12.76 4.12 1.47
N SER A 114 -12.58 3.00 0.76
CA SER A 114 -12.27 1.71 1.37
C SER A 114 -11.14 0.98 0.65
N VAL A 115 -10.63 -0.08 1.26
CA VAL A 115 -9.71 -1.04 0.66
C VAL A 115 -10.35 -2.42 0.76
N VAL A 116 -10.37 -3.16 -0.35
CA VAL A 116 -10.73 -4.58 -0.35
C VAL A 116 -9.46 -5.39 -0.16
N VAL A 117 -9.39 -6.13 0.95
CA VAL A 117 -8.27 -6.99 1.33
C VAL A 117 -8.70 -8.44 1.12
N TYR A 118 -7.88 -9.22 0.43
CA TYR A 118 -8.14 -10.63 0.15
C TYR A 118 -7.35 -11.50 1.13
N VAL A 119 -8.07 -12.33 1.88
CA VAL A 119 -7.51 -13.30 2.81
C VAL A 119 -7.62 -14.69 2.19
N THR A 120 -6.48 -15.30 1.91
CA THR A 120 -6.45 -16.71 1.54
C THR A 120 -6.49 -17.54 2.82
N ILE A 121 -7.47 -18.42 2.91
CA ILE A 121 -7.62 -19.41 3.97
C ILE A 121 -7.43 -20.77 3.32
N ASP A 122 -6.58 -21.62 3.90
CA ASP A 122 -6.19 -22.89 3.30
C ASP A 122 -7.35 -23.89 3.14
N SER A 123 -8.35 -23.83 4.01
CA SER A 123 -9.56 -24.64 3.91
C SER A 123 -10.52 -24.21 2.78
N LEU A 124 -10.31 -23.03 2.19
CA LEU A 124 -11.19 -22.46 1.17
C LEU A 124 -10.55 -22.48 -0.22
N LYS A 125 -11.38 -22.71 -1.23
CA LYS A 125 -10.94 -22.68 -2.64
C LYS A 125 -10.60 -21.28 -3.12
N TYR A 126 -11.31 -20.26 -2.63
CA TYR A 126 -11.17 -18.87 -3.05
C TYR A 126 -10.89 -17.95 -1.85
N PRO A 127 -10.10 -16.87 -2.03
CA PRO A 127 -9.86 -15.92 -0.97
C PRO A 127 -11.15 -15.20 -0.53
N VAL A 128 -11.26 -14.95 0.77
CA VAL A 128 -12.33 -14.14 1.36
C VAL A 128 -12.01 -12.66 1.12
N ALA A 129 -12.97 -11.92 0.59
CA ALA A 129 -12.84 -10.48 0.35
C ALA A 129 -13.40 -9.69 1.53
N LEU A 130 -12.52 -9.01 2.27
CA LEU A 130 -12.87 -8.14 3.39
C LEU A 130 -12.72 -6.68 2.99
N ARG A 131 -13.71 -5.87 3.30
CA ARG A 131 -13.64 -4.41 3.14
C ARG A 131 -13.11 -3.79 4.42
N VAL A 132 -12.19 -2.87 4.28
CA VAL A 132 -11.70 -2.01 5.37
C VAL A 132 -12.00 -0.57 5.01
N ASP A 133 -12.71 0.13 5.88
CA ASP A 133 -12.95 1.56 5.74
C ASP A 133 -11.67 2.36 6.06
N LYS A 134 -11.31 3.34 5.22
CA LYS A 134 -10.02 4.06 5.38
C LYS A 134 -9.99 5.02 6.57
N GLU A 135 -11.15 5.51 6.99
CA GLU A 135 -11.25 6.49 8.07
C GLU A 135 -11.35 5.78 9.42
N THR A 136 -12.30 4.86 9.54
CA THR A 136 -12.61 4.15 10.79
C THR A 136 -11.78 2.89 10.99
N LEU A 137 -11.19 2.34 9.92
CA LEU A 137 -10.48 1.06 9.92
C LEU A 137 -11.32 -0.14 10.37
N LYS A 138 -12.65 0.02 10.37
CA LYS A 138 -13.58 -1.06 10.64
C LYS A 138 -13.63 -2.03 9.46
N ILE A 139 -13.85 -3.30 9.78
CA ILE A 139 -13.81 -4.40 8.81
C ILE A 139 -15.22 -4.94 8.59
N SER A 140 -15.58 -5.17 7.34
CA SER A 140 -16.84 -5.84 6.97
C SER A 140 -16.63 -6.77 5.79
N PHE A 141 -17.65 -7.54 5.43
CA PHE A 141 -17.64 -8.25 4.16
C PHE A 141 -17.61 -7.26 3.00
N SER A 142 -16.77 -7.55 2.00
CA SER A 142 -16.76 -6.73 0.80
C SER A 142 -17.97 -7.06 -0.08
N PRO A 143 -18.79 -6.08 -0.50
CA PRO A 143 -19.86 -6.33 -1.48
C PRO A 143 -19.31 -6.62 -2.88
N ILE A 144 -18.01 -6.40 -3.10
CA ILE A 144 -17.33 -6.58 -4.37
C ILE A 144 -16.13 -7.51 -4.15
N SER A 145 -16.08 -8.60 -4.90
CA SER A 145 -14.95 -9.54 -4.88
C SER A 145 -14.45 -9.78 -6.30
N LYS A 146 -13.13 -9.89 -6.45
CA LYS A 146 -12.49 -10.38 -7.69
C LYS A 146 -12.73 -11.88 -7.91
N TYR A 147 -12.99 -12.62 -6.83
CA TYR A 147 -13.23 -14.07 -6.86
C TYR A 147 -14.70 -14.38 -6.59
N PRO A 148 -15.22 -15.51 -7.09
CA PRO A 148 -16.52 -16.00 -6.67
C PRO A 148 -16.57 -16.14 -5.15
N SER A 149 -17.75 -15.91 -4.55
CA SER A 149 -17.95 -16.17 -3.13
C SER A 149 -17.62 -17.64 -2.84
N PRO A 150 -16.80 -17.92 -1.81
CA PRO A 150 -16.41 -19.28 -1.45
C PRO A 150 -17.59 -20.13 -0.96
#